data_AF-A0A6C0LG17-F1
#
_entry.id   AF-A0A6C0LG17-F1
#
_cell.length_a   1.000
_cell.length_b   1.000
_cell.length_c   1.000
_cell.angle_alpha   90.00
_cell.angle_beta   90.00
_cell.angle_gamma   90.00
#
_symmetry.space_group_name_H-M   'P 1'
#
loop_
_entity.id
_entity.type
_entity.pdbx_description
1 polymer ?
#
loop_
_entity_poly.entity_id
_entity_poly.type
_entity_poly.pdbx_seq_one_letter_code
_entity_poly.pdbx_strand_id
1 'polypeptide(L)'
;MQSIPLEIEDIIWTMYWKDIYTRKILNELMIPNILDLKINTFVNRYCLLPARLFDDIFVHYLKKLNNDIRVLVQSKPVSYLFCKNSDLCLQFCYGSLSNVDSIVSTLKYICMYSLSCYRIHRFYVFKRFQYLSTNA
;
A
#
# COMPACT_ATOMS: atom_id res chain seq x y z
N MET A 1 12.10 -23.12 29.89
CA MET A 1 11.75 -21.76 30.35
C MET A 1 10.43 -21.85 31.08
N GLN A 2 10.37 -21.45 32.35
CA GLN A 2 9.10 -21.34 33.08
C GLN A 2 8.37 -20.10 32.58
N SER A 3 7.13 -20.29 32.11
CA SER A 3 6.22 -19.20 31.77
C SER A 3 5.63 -18.59 33.04
N ILE A 4 5.25 -17.32 32.94
CA ILE A 4 4.61 -16.58 34.02
C ILE A 4 3.18 -17.15 34.22
N PRO A 5 2.63 -17.17 35.44
CA PRO A 5 1.25 -17.60 35.66
C PRO A 5 0.24 -16.77 34.86
N LEU A 6 -0.83 -17.43 34.37
CA LEU A 6 -1.86 -16.80 33.52
C LEU A 6 -2.52 -15.59 34.19
N GLU A 7 -2.72 -15.62 35.52
CA GLU A 7 -3.30 -14.50 36.26
C GLU A 7 -2.41 -13.25 36.20
N ILE A 8 -1.09 -13.45 36.21
CA ILE A 8 -0.13 -12.36 36.09
C ILE A 8 -0.10 -11.84 34.65
N GLU A 9 -0.20 -12.71 33.65
CA GLU A 9 -0.33 -12.30 32.24
C GLU A 9 -1.59 -11.46 32.01
N ASP A 10 -2.72 -11.85 32.58
CA ASP A 10 -3.99 -11.12 32.48
C ASP A 10 -3.92 -9.74 33.14
N ILE A 11 -3.24 -9.63 34.28
CA ILE A 11 -3.00 -8.33 34.94
C ILE A 11 -2.10 -7.45 34.07
N ILE A 12 -1.00 -8.00 33.54
CA ILE A 12 -0.07 -7.28 32.67
C ILE A 12 -0.81 -6.78 31.42
N TRP A 13 -1.61 -7.65 30.80
CA TRP A 13 -2.43 -7.30 29.66
C TRP A 13 -3.41 -6.18 30.01
N THR A 14 -4.23 -6.37 31.03
CA THR A 14 -5.35 -5.46 31.33
C THR A 14 -4.90 -4.09 31.81
N MET A 15 -3.87 -4.03 32.66
CA MET A 15 -3.40 -2.79 33.29
C MET A 15 -2.45 -1.99 32.39
N TYR A 16 -1.60 -2.66 31.62
CA TYR A 16 -0.48 -1.98 30.94
C TYR A 16 -0.61 -2.02 29.42
N TRP A 17 -1.01 -3.16 28.84
CA TRP A 17 -0.96 -3.35 27.40
C TRP A 17 -2.26 -3.12 26.67
N LYS A 18 -3.42 -3.37 27.29
CA LYS A 18 -4.73 -3.38 26.62
C LYS A 18 -5.04 -2.05 25.93
N ASP A 19 -4.82 -0.93 26.61
CA ASP A 19 -5.12 0.39 26.05
C ASP A 19 -4.12 0.78 24.95
N ILE A 20 -2.83 0.56 25.18
CA ILE A 20 -1.76 0.78 24.19
C ILE A 20 -2.03 -0.07 22.94
N TYR A 21 -2.37 -1.34 23.14
CA TYR A 21 -2.61 -2.26 22.06
C TYR A 21 -3.85 -1.87 21.26
N THR A 22 -4.99 -1.64 21.92
CA THR A 22 -6.24 -1.33 21.23
C THR A 22 -6.25 0.03 20.56
N ARG A 23 -5.69 1.07 21.20
CA ARG A 23 -5.74 2.44 20.65
C ARG A 23 -4.61 2.77 19.69
N LYS A 24 -3.43 2.18 19.91
CA LYS A 24 -2.24 2.50 19.13
C LYS A 24 -1.86 1.37 18.19
N ILE A 25 -1.53 0.20 18.73
CA ILE A 25 -0.97 -0.91 17.92
C ILE A 25 -2.00 -1.42 16.91
N LEU A 26 -3.24 -1.64 17.34
CA LEU A 26 -4.30 -2.16 16.48
C LEU A 26 -4.60 -1.20 15.32
N ASN A 27 -4.73 0.10 15.61
CA ASN A 27 -4.93 1.12 14.58
C ASN A 27 -3.75 1.15 13.59
N GLU A 28 -2.52 1.07 14.08
CA GLU A 28 -1.33 1.02 13.25
C GLU A 28 -1.27 -0.23 12.36
N LEU A 29 -1.80 -1.36 12.82
CA LEU A 29 -1.92 -2.61 12.04
C LEU A 29 -3.08 -2.56 11.05
N MET A 30 -4.19 -1.89 11.40
CA MET A 30 -5.39 -1.83 10.56
C MET A 30 -5.26 -0.84 9.41
N ILE A 31 -4.62 0.33 9.62
CA ILE A 31 -4.49 1.38 8.60
C ILE A 31 -3.91 0.85 7.27
N PRO A 32 -2.78 0.11 7.25
CA PRO A 32 -2.26 -0.52 6.04
C PRO A 32 -3.25 -1.45 5.34
N ASN A 33 -3.95 -2.29 6.10
CA ASN A 33 -4.89 -3.27 5.55
C ASN A 33 -6.15 -2.59 4.98
N ILE A 34 -6.63 -1.53 5.62
CA ILE A 34 -7.76 -0.73 5.11
C ILE A 34 -7.36 -0.01 3.82
N LEU A 35 -6.14 0.55 3.76
CA LEU A 35 -5.65 1.20 2.56
C LEU A 35 -5.47 0.19 1.42
N ASP A 36 -4.89 -0.97 1.70
CA ASP A 36 -4.76 -2.09 0.75
C ASP A 36 -6.12 -2.51 0.18
N LEU A 37 -7.11 -2.72 1.06
CA LEU A 37 -8.48 -3.06 0.64
C LEU A 37 -9.09 -1.97 -0.25
N LYS A 38 -8.93 -0.70 0.10
CA LYS A 38 -9.42 0.44 -0.69
C LYS A 38 -8.79 0.47 -2.09
N ILE A 39 -7.46 0.33 -2.17
CA ILE A 39 -6.75 0.36 -3.45
C ILE A 39 -7.12 -0.85 -4.29
N ASN A 40 -7.09 -2.07 -3.73
CA ASN A 40 -7.47 -3.29 -4.42
C ASN A 40 -8.91 -3.22 -4.94
N THR A 41 -9.85 -2.70 -4.14
CA THR A 41 -11.24 -2.53 -4.57
C THR A 41 -11.34 -1.56 -5.74
N PHE A 42 -10.63 -0.43 -5.70
CA PHE A 42 -10.65 0.57 -6.76
C PHE A 42 -9.99 0.05 -8.05
N VAL A 43 -8.77 -0.49 -7.95
CA VAL A 43 -7.98 -0.91 -9.11
C VAL A 43 -8.60 -2.13 -9.79
N ASN A 44 -9.08 -3.13 -9.03
CA ASN A 44 -9.76 -4.28 -9.62
C ASN A 44 -11.08 -3.90 -10.28
N ARG A 45 -11.83 -2.93 -9.71
CA ARG A 45 -13.13 -2.52 -10.24
C ARG A 45 -13.02 -1.61 -11.46
N TYR A 46 -12.00 -0.74 -11.54
CA TYR A 46 -11.96 0.32 -12.55
C TYR A 46 -10.75 0.26 -13.49
N CYS A 47 -9.63 -0.35 -13.10
CA CYS A 47 -8.42 -0.37 -13.94
C CYS A 47 -8.21 -1.69 -14.70
N LEU A 48 -8.78 -2.80 -14.23
CA LEU A 48 -8.64 -4.13 -14.87
C LEU A 48 -9.73 -4.48 -15.87
N LEU A 49 -10.86 -3.79 -15.87
CA LEU A 49 -11.88 -4.00 -16.90
C LEU A 49 -11.37 -3.41 -18.22
N PRO A 50 -11.37 -4.19 -19.31
CA PRO A 50 -11.01 -3.67 -20.62
C PRO A 50 -12.08 -2.66 -21.05
N ALA A 51 -11.64 -1.49 -21.50
CA ALA A 51 -12.41 -0.53 -22.30
C ALA A 51 -13.27 0.55 -21.62
N ARG A 52 -13.06 0.93 -20.35
CA ARG A 52 -13.57 2.24 -19.89
C ARG A 52 -12.43 3.20 -19.58
N LEU A 53 -12.38 4.22 -20.46
CA LEU A 53 -11.50 5.36 -20.53
C LEU A 53 -11.27 5.99 -19.15
N PHE A 54 -10.04 6.46 -18.98
CA PHE A 54 -9.63 7.29 -17.86
C PHE A 54 -10.28 8.67 -17.99
N ASP A 55 -11.52 8.80 -17.52
CA ASP A 55 -12.09 10.10 -17.18
C ASP A 55 -11.23 10.79 -16.12
N ASP A 56 -11.17 12.13 -16.14
CA ASP A 56 -10.46 12.96 -15.16
C ASP A 56 -10.78 12.58 -13.70
N ILE A 57 -11.99 12.06 -13.48
CA ILE A 57 -12.47 11.52 -12.22
C ILE A 57 -11.56 10.39 -11.71
N PHE A 58 -11.15 9.46 -12.56
CA PHE A 58 -10.26 8.35 -12.15
C PHE A 58 -8.85 8.84 -11.85
N VAL A 59 -8.34 9.81 -12.62
CA VAL A 59 -7.04 10.45 -12.34
C VAL A 59 -7.06 11.15 -11.00
N HIS A 60 -8.16 11.83 -10.65
CA HIS A 60 -8.34 12.44 -9.33
C HIS A 60 -8.23 11.40 -8.21
N TYR A 61 -8.92 10.26 -8.32
CA TYR A 61 -8.83 9.20 -7.32
C TYR A 61 -7.44 8.56 -7.25
N LEU A 62 -6.76 8.38 -8.38
CA LEU A 62 -5.38 7.90 -8.40
C LEU A 62 -4.43 8.87 -7.69
N LYS A 63 -4.58 10.19 -7.91
CA LYS A 63 -3.82 11.24 -7.20
C LYS A 63 -4.10 11.19 -5.69
N LYS A 64 -5.36 10.99 -5.28
CA LYS A 64 -5.74 10.84 -3.87
C LYS A 64 -5.12 9.61 -3.23
N LEU A 65 -5.28 8.43 -3.85
CA LEU A 65 -4.70 7.18 -3.35
C LEU A 65 -3.17 7.24 -3.31
N ASN A 66 -2.53 7.87 -4.31
CA ASN A 66 -1.10 8.13 -4.30
C ASN A 66 -0.67 8.91 -3.06
N ASN A 67 -1.42 9.95 -2.70
CA ASN A 67 -1.13 10.72 -1.50
C ASN A 67 -1.32 9.91 -0.21
N ASP A 68 -2.38 9.09 -0.13
CA ASP A 68 -2.62 8.22 1.02
C ASP A 68 -1.44 7.22 1.20
N ILE A 69 -0.95 6.63 0.12
CA ILE A 69 0.24 5.77 0.13
C ILE A 69 1.50 6.57 0.52
N ARG A 70 1.68 7.77 -0.05
CA ARG A 70 2.83 8.63 0.25
C ARG A 70 2.91 8.97 1.74
N VAL A 71 1.80 9.42 2.33
CA VAL A 71 1.70 9.76 3.75
C VAL A 71 2.05 8.55 4.60
N LEU A 72 1.53 7.38 4.25
CA LEU A 72 1.84 6.15 4.97
C LEU A 72 3.33 5.79 4.89
N VAL A 73 3.92 5.84 3.68
CA VAL A 73 5.35 5.56 3.42
C VAL A 73 6.29 6.56 4.12
N GLN A 74 5.87 7.81 4.27
CA GLN A 74 6.67 8.83 4.97
C GLN A 74 6.49 8.76 6.49
N SER A 75 5.32 8.34 6.98
CA SER A 75 5.03 8.27 8.42
C SER A 75 5.72 7.10 9.13
N LYS A 76 6.05 6.01 8.41
CA LYS A 76 6.72 4.81 8.93
C LYS A 76 7.56 4.15 7.82
N PRO A 77 8.60 3.38 8.13
CA PRO A 77 9.26 2.53 7.13
C PRO A 77 8.26 1.47 6.64
N VAL A 78 7.63 1.73 5.49
CA VAL A 78 6.57 0.91 4.88
C VAL A 78 7.13 -0.29 4.10
N SER A 79 8.16 -0.92 4.67
CA SER A 79 8.61 -2.20 4.17
C SER A 79 7.48 -3.25 4.15
N TYR A 80 6.46 -3.13 5.00
CA TYR A 80 5.41 -4.15 5.05
C TYR A 80 4.30 -4.09 3.97
N LEU A 81 3.92 -2.93 3.40
CA LEU A 81 2.76 -2.90 2.48
C LEU A 81 3.03 -3.60 1.14
N PHE A 82 4.25 -3.55 0.64
CA PHE A 82 4.59 -4.08 -0.69
C PHE A 82 5.01 -5.54 -0.65
N CYS A 83 5.22 -6.11 0.54
CA CYS A 83 5.77 -7.45 0.72
C CYS A 83 4.71 -8.56 0.66
N LYS A 84 3.40 -8.23 0.76
CA LYS A 84 2.34 -9.27 0.85
C LYS A 84 1.98 -9.90 -0.49
N ASN A 85 2.27 -9.23 -1.61
CA ASN A 85 1.87 -9.70 -2.96
C ASN A 85 3.03 -10.18 -3.82
N SER A 86 4.24 -10.24 -3.27
CA SER A 86 5.33 -10.96 -3.90
C SER A 86 6.21 -11.67 -2.89
N ASP A 87 6.48 -12.96 -3.10
CA ASP A 87 7.60 -13.76 -2.58
C ASP A 87 8.99 -13.15 -2.87
N LEU A 88 9.07 -11.85 -3.15
CA LEU A 88 10.29 -11.09 -3.41
C LEU A 88 10.54 -10.18 -2.21
N CYS A 89 11.78 -10.17 -1.74
CA CYS A 89 12.24 -9.18 -0.77
C CYS A 89 11.93 -7.76 -1.24
N LEU A 90 11.51 -6.92 -0.31
CA LEU A 90 11.25 -5.48 -0.47
C LEU A 90 12.26 -4.69 -1.31
N GLN A 91 13.54 -5.05 -1.22
CA GLN A 91 14.60 -4.47 -2.03
C GLN A 91 14.40 -4.64 -3.54
N PHE A 92 13.61 -5.62 -3.99
CA PHE A 92 13.26 -5.81 -5.39
C PHE A 92 12.03 -5.01 -5.83
N CYS A 93 11.14 -4.64 -4.89
CA CYS A 93 10.04 -3.72 -5.13
C CYS A 93 10.53 -2.26 -5.16
N TYR A 94 11.53 -1.93 -4.34
CA TYR A 94 12.05 -0.57 -4.16
C TYR A 94 13.40 -0.30 -4.85
N GLY A 95 14.22 -1.31 -5.10
CA GLY A 95 15.52 -1.18 -5.79
C GLY A 95 15.40 -0.81 -7.27
N SER A 96 14.17 -0.70 -7.77
CA SER A 96 13.82 -0.28 -9.13
C SER A 96 13.10 1.09 -9.13
N LEU A 97 13.32 1.95 -8.13
CA LEU A 97 12.86 3.35 -8.19
C LEU A 97 13.30 4.03 -9.50
N SER A 98 14.50 3.68 -10.00
CA SER A 98 15.02 4.08 -11.32
C SER A 98 14.09 3.77 -12.48
N ASN A 99 13.33 2.67 -12.43
CA ASN A 99 12.40 2.30 -13.51
C ASN A 99 11.11 3.14 -13.47
N VAL A 100 10.78 3.80 -12.37
CA VAL A 100 9.53 4.57 -12.19
C VAL A 100 9.78 6.08 -12.18
N ASP A 101 11.02 6.52 -12.37
CA ASP A 101 11.38 7.94 -12.38
C ASP A 101 10.76 8.74 -13.54
N SER A 102 10.35 8.04 -14.61
CA SER A 102 9.57 8.63 -15.70
C SER A 102 8.09 8.91 -15.36
N ILE A 103 7.63 8.50 -14.16
CA ILE A 103 6.28 8.78 -13.67
C ILE A 103 6.32 10.01 -12.76
N VAL A 104 5.45 10.98 -13.03
CA VAL A 104 5.27 12.18 -12.21
C VAL A 104 4.94 11.80 -10.76
N SER A 105 5.51 12.55 -9.82
CA SER A 105 5.44 12.31 -8.38
C SER A 105 4.00 12.15 -7.83
N THR A 106 3.01 12.75 -8.50
CA THR A 106 1.59 12.64 -8.15
C THR A 106 0.98 11.25 -8.39
N LEU A 107 1.68 10.36 -9.10
CA LEU A 107 1.23 8.99 -9.38
C LEU A 107 2.28 7.91 -9.05
N LYS A 108 3.47 8.31 -8.60
CA LYS A 108 4.62 7.41 -8.39
C LYS A 108 4.33 6.27 -7.40
N TYR A 109 3.70 6.56 -6.26
CA TYR A 109 3.44 5.57 -5.20
C TYR A 109 2.34 4.58 -5.58
N ILE A 110 1.25 5.06 -6.18
CA ILE A 110 0.17 4.18 -6.66
C ILE A 110 0.63 3.30 -7.84
N CYS A 111 1.53 3.82 -8.68
CA CYS A 111 2.18 3.05 -9.73
C CYS A 111 2.99 1.89 -9.14
N MET A 112 3.88 2.17 -8.18
CA MET A 112 4.67 1.14 -7.50
C MET A 112 3.78 0.07 -6.84
N TYR A 113 2.71 0.48 -6.16
CA TYR A 113 1.77 -0.44 -5.53
C TYR A 113 1.06 -1.33 -6.57
N SER A 114 0.66 -0.75 -7.68
CA SER A 114 0.02 -1.50 -8.77
C SER A 114 0.99 -2.53 -9.38
N LEU A 115 2.26 -2.17 -9.56
CA LEU A 115 3.29 -3.08 -10.07
C LEU A 115 3.58 -4.26 -9.13
N SER A 116 3.53 -4.04 -7.81
CA SER A 116 3.69 -5.13 -6.84
C SER A 116 2.51 -6.11 -6.87
N CYS A 117 1.29 -5.62 -7.13
CA CYS A 117 0.09 -6.45 -7.16
C CYS A 117 -0.06 -7.25 -8.48
N TYR A 118 0.35 -6.68 -9.62
CA TYR A 118 0.14 -7.31 -10.94
C TYR A 118 1.41 -7.91 -11.54
N ARG A 119 1.87 -9.04 -10.99
CA ARG A 119 3.10 -9.76 -11.39
C ARG A 119 3.25 -9.97 -12.91
N ILE A 120 2.20 -10.44 -13.59
CA ILE A 120 2.24 -10.80 -15.03
C ILE A 120 2.11 -9.57 -15.93
N HIS A 121 1.38 -8.54 -15.48
CA HIS A 121 1.03 -7.37 -16.28
C HIS A 121 1.84 -6.11 -15.90
N ARG A 122 2.97 -6.26 -15.20
CA ARG A 122 3.80 -5.13 -14.74
C ARG A 122 4.14 -4.14 -15.84
N PHE A 123 4.58 -4.65 -16.99
CA PHE A 123 4.93 -3.79 -18.14
C PHE A 123 3.74 -2.97 -18.64
N TYR A 124 2.57 -3.59 -18.72
CA TYR A 124 1.34 -2.94 -19.18
C TYR A 124 0.86 -1.87 -18.19
N VAL A 125 0.87 -2.19 -16.90
CA VAL A 125 0.56 -1.25 -15.81
C VAL A 125 1.51 -0.06 -15.85
N PHE A 126 2.81 -0.32 -15.99
CA PHE A 126 3.82 0.73 -16.07
C PHE A 126 3.61 1.66 -17.27
N LYS A 127 3.43 1.11 -18.48
CA LYS A 127 3.16 1.88 -19.69
C LYS A 127 1.91 2.75 -19.58
N ARG A 128 0.86 2.24 -18.94
CA ARG A 128 -0.36 3.02 -18.65
C ARG A 128 -0.08 4.20 -17.73
N PHE A 129 0.68 4.00 -16.65
CA PHE A 129 1.07 5.11 -15.77
C PHE A 129 1.97 6.12 -16.47
N GLN A 130 2.86 5.70 -17.37
CA GLN A 130 3.67 6.62 -18.20
C GLN A 130 2.76 7.52 -19.06
N TYR A 131 1.77 6.94 -19.73
CA TYR A 131 0.81 7.69 -20.55
C TYR A 131 0.00 8.70 -19.72
N LEU A 132 -0.46 8.31 -18.53
CA LEU A 132 -1.15 9.23 -17.63
C LEU A 132 -0.21 10.36 -17.18
N SER A 133 1.05 10.04 -16.90
CA SER A 133 2.04 11.03 -16.48
C SER A 133 2.35 12.09 -17.53
N THR A 134 2.21 11.76 -18.82
CA THR A 134 2.42 12.72 -19.93
C THR A 134 1.20 13.58 -20.23
N ASN A 135 0.01 13.18 -19.74
CA ASN A 135 -1.28 13.83 -20.07
C ASN A 135 -2.02 14.39 -18.83
N ALA A 136 -1.41 14.39 -17.64
CA ALA A 136 -2.04 14.76 -16.35
C ALA A 136 -1.42 15.98 -15.68
#